data_AF-A0AA88SQV7-F1
#
_entry.id   AF-A0AA88SQV7-F1
#
_cell.length_a   1.000
_cell.length_b   1.000
_cell.length_c   1.000
_cell.angle_alpha   90.00
_cell.angle_beta   90.00
_cell.angle_gamma   90.00
#
_symmetry.space_group_name_H-M   'P 1'
#
loop_
_entity.id
_entity.type
_entity.pdbx_description
1 polymer ?
#
loop_
_entity_poly.entity_id
_entity_poly.type
_entity_poly.pdbx_seq_one_letter_code
_entity_poly.pdbx_strand_id
1 'polypeptide(L)'
;MSVSAPVPQHKPRTPDSGLTVKMFSVKGFIGGLIKVVTDVDPSQFVPSGPPPVRRPLHVAQSQESDEEKQFRRVFEQLAGDDMEVSPKELMNILNKVIAKHGGLRTDGFSIESCRSMVAVMDSDSTGKLGFHEFKYLWNNIKRWQAIYLSHDTDRSGTISGGELPNAFKAAGFPLNDQLYQLIDRRYSDENGNMDFDNFIGCLVRLDAMCRAFKTLDKDNSGSIDLDIKEWLQLTMYS
;
A
#
# COMPACT_ATOMS: atom_id res chain seq x y z
N MET A 1 41.54 -4.40 -82.78
CA MET A 1 41.08 -3.08 -82.31
C MET A 1 39.57 -3.17 -82.23
N SER A 2 38.88 -2.98 -81.10
CA SER A 2 39.04 -1.95 -80.07
C SER A 2 38.66 -2.45 -78.67
N VAL A 3 39.17 -1.76 -77.65
CA VAL A 3 39.04 -2.02 -76.20
C VAL A 3 37.91 -1.18 -75.61
N SER A 4 37.13 -1.72 -74.66
CA SER A 4 36.16 -0.97 -73.85
C SER A 4 36.45 -1.13 -72.35
N ALA A 5 36.29 -0.03 -71.61
CA ALA A 5 36.44 0.12 -70.15
C ALA A 5 35.16 0.80 -69.55
N PRO A 6 34.95 0.77 -68.21
CA PRO A 6 33.63 0.60 -67.59
C PRO A 6 32.94 1.87 -67.04
N VAL A 7 31.67 1.72 -66.65
CA VAL A 7 30.72 2.73 -66.12
C VAL A 7 30.66 2.72 -64.57
N PRO A 8 30.52 3.86 -63.87
CA PRO A 8 30.52 3.93 -62.40
C PRO A 8 29.12 3.91 -61.74
N GLN A 9 29.10 3.48 -60.46
CA GLN A 9 27.91 3.29 -59.61
C GLN A 9 27.46 4.57 -58.88
N HIS A 10 26.14 4.75 -58.76
CA HIS A 10 25.49 5.80 -57.97
C HIS A 10 25.26 5.36 -56.50
N LYS A 11 25.52 6.27 -55.55
CA LYS A 11 25.09 6.20 -54.15
C LYS A 11 23.98 7.23 -53.91
N PRO A 12 22.91 6.89 -53.16
CA PRO A 12 22.44 7.87 -52.17
C PRO A 12 21.87 7.30 -50.84
N ARG A 13 22.15 8.08 -49.78
CA ARG A 13 21.38 8.48 -48.57
C ARG A 13 20.62 7.45 -47.69
N THR A 14 20.98 7.48 -46.41
CA THR A 14 20.18 7.08 -45.22
C THR A 14 19.18 8.19 -44.82
N PRO A 15 18.02 7.86 -44.22
CA PRO A 15 17.86 7.82 -42.74
C PRO A 15 16.93 6.64 -42.33
N ASP A 16 16.57 6.28 -41.08
CA ASP A 16 16.74 6.77 -39.72
C ASP A 16 16.44 5.60 -38.73
N SER A 17 16.88 5.78 -37.47
CA SER A 17 16.35 5.24 -36.19
C SER A 17 15.81 3.79 -36.07
N GLY A 18 16.60 2.96 -35.37
CA GLY A 18 16.13 1.75 -34.68
C GLY A 18 16.91 1.52 -33.39
N LEU A 19 16.41 2.05 -32.27
CA LEU A 19 16.93 1.78 -30.93
C LEU A 19 16.55 0.34 -30.53
N THR A 20 17.48 -0.59 -30.68
CA THR A 20 17.31 -1.98 -30.27
C THR A 20 17.27 -2.09 -28.74
N VAL A 21 16.13 -2.51 -28.20
CA VAL A 21 15.96 -2.94 -26.80
C VAL A 21 16.91 -4.12 -26.53
N LYS A 22 17.92 -3.93 -25.67
CA LYS A 22 18.78 -5.02 -25.22
C LYS A 22 18.01 -5.92 -24.26
N MET A 23 17.68 -7.10 -24.78
CA MET A 23 17.15 -8.25 -24.05
C MET A 23 18.18 -8.71 -23.00
N PHE A 24 17.84 -8.64 -21.71
CA PHE A 24 18.65 -9.25 -20.65
C PHE A 24 18.49 -10.77 -20.70
N SER A 25 19.58 -11.45 -21.03
CA SER A 25 19.71 -12.91 -21.00
C SER A 25 19.85 -13.39 -19.55
N VAL A 26 18.79 -13.97 -19.00
CA VAL A 26 18.87 -14.69 -17.70
C VAL A 26 19.25 -16.15 -17.98
N LYS A 27 20.49 -16.51 -17.69
CA LYS A 27 20.93 -17.91 -17.59
C LYS A 27 20.96 -18.31 -16.10
N GLY A 28 20.06 -19.24 -15.76
CA GLY A 28 20.21 -20.32 -14.78
C GLY A 28 20.69 -19.99 -13.36
N PHE A 29 19.74 -19.92 -12.42
CA PHE A 29 19.92 -20.42 -11.05
C PHE A 29 18.63 -21.12 -10.61
N ILE A 30 18.70 -22.45 -10.50
CA ILE A 30 17.70 -23.29 -9.82
C ILE A 30 18.24 -23.55 -8.42
N GLY A 31 17.42 -23.30 -7.40
CA GLY A 31 17.59 -23.81 -6.04
C GLY A 31 18.44 -22.95 -5.11
N GLY A 32 17.79 -22.31 -4.13
CA GLY A 32 18.49 -21.71 -3.00
C GLY A 32 17.71 -20.57 -2.35
N LEU A 33 16.99 -20.88 -1.27
CA LEU A 33 16.66 -20.03 -0.13
C LEU A 33 16.79 -18.51 -0.35
N ILE A 34 15.66 -17.81 -0.41
CA ILE A 34 15.61 -16.38 -0.10
C ILE A 34 15.97 -16.23 1.38
N LYS A 35 17.27 -16.17 1.69
CA LYS A 35 17.78 -15.60 2.94
C LYS A 35 17.70 -14.09 2.78
N VAL A 36 16.52 -13.51 2.96
CA VAL A 36 16.36 -12.07 3.02
C VAL A 36 15.54 -11.75 4.27
N VAL A 37 16.13 -10.91 5.12
CA VAL A 37 15.65 -10.37 6.39
C VAL A 37 15.91 -11.25 7.64
N THR A 38 17.15 -11.25 8.14
CA THR A 38 17.49 -11.88 9.44
C THR A 38 17.28 -10.99 10.67
N ASP A 39 16.96 -9.70 10.49
CA ASP A 39 16.92 -8.73 11.61
C ASP A 39 15.55 -8.11 11.87
N VAL A 40 14.48 -8.66 11.26
CA VAL A 40 13.11 -8.26 11.58
C VAL A 40 12.51 -9.34 12.43
N ASP A 41 12.12 -8.98 13.64
CA ASP A 41 11.38 -9.84 14.55
C ASP A 41 9.88 -9.54 14.40
N PRO A 42 9.10 -10.38 13.67
CA PRO A 42 7.68 -10.11 13.43
C PRO A 42 6.85 -10.08 14.72
N SER A 43 7.37 -10.63 15.83
CA SER A 43 6.71 -10.58 17.13
C SER A 43 6.65 -9.16 17.70
N GLN A 44 7.58 -8.27 17.30
CA GLN A 44 7.61 -6.87 17.74
C GLN A 44 6.60 -5.99 17.03
N PHE A 45 6.05 -6.45 15.90
CA PHE A 45 4.99 -5.72 15.22
C PHE A 45 3.72 -5.76 16.07
N VAL A 46 3.08 -4.61 16.21
CA VAL A 46 1.76 -4.52 16.85
C VAL A 46 0.78 -4.05 15.77
N PRO A 47 0.42 -4.94 14.80
CA PRO A 47 -0.62 -4.62 13.85
C PRO A 47 -1.94 -4.45 14.60
N SER A 48 -2.83 -3.65 14.05
CA SER A 48 -4.14 -3.46 14.67
C SER A 48 -4.91 -4.78 14.62
N GLY A 49 -5.65 -5.16 15.67
CA GLY A 49 -6.37 -6.45 15.71
C GLY A 49 -7.34 -6.63 14.54
N PRO A 50 -7.57 -7.86 14.03
CA PRO A 50 -8.39 -8.05 12.82
C PRO A 50 -9.81 -7.47 12.97
N PRO A 51 -10.45 -7.00 11.88
CA PRO A 51 -11.84 -6.58 11.94
C PRO A 51 -12.72 -7.73 12.48
N PRO A 52 -13.69 -7.44 13.36
CA PRO A 52 -14.57 -8.47 13.88
C PRO A 52 -15.43 -9.07 12.76
N VAL A 53 -15.66 -10.39 12.82
CA VAL A 53 -16.53 -11.12 11.90
C VAL A 53 -17.93 -10.48 11.87
N ARG A 54 -18.53 -10.30 10.67
CA ARG A 54 -19.87 -9.73 10.47
C ARG A 54 -20.88 -10.44 11.40
N ARG A 55 -21.45 -9.70 12.37
CA ARG A 55 -22.54 -10.18 13.23
C ARG A 55 -23.91 -9.88 12.59
N PRO A 56 -24.96 -10.65 12.89
CA PRO A 56 -26.33 -10.31 12.48
C PRO A 56 -26.70 -8.90 12.96
N LEU A 57 -27.18 -8.03 12.05
CA LEU A 57 -27.44 -6.60 12.27
C LEU A 57 -28.26 -6.32 13.54
N HIS A 58 -29.25 -7.16 13.82
CA HIS A 58 -30.15 -7.01 14.97
C HIS A 58 -29.46 -7.14 16.33
N VAL A 59 -28.36 -7.92 16.42
CA VAL A 59 -27.61 -8.12 17.67
C VAL A 59 -26.58 -7.01 17.86
N ALA A 60 -25.98 -6.52 16.77
CA ALA A 60 -25.01 -5.43 16.80
C ALA A 60 -25.64 -4.12 17.30
N GLN A 61 -26.83 -3.76 16.80
CA GLN A 61 -27.46 -2.47 17.09
C GLN A 61 -27.94 -2.28 18.54
N SER A 62 -28.26 -3.36 19.27
CA SER A 62 -28.84 -3.28 20.62
C SER A 62 -27.86 -2.90 21.74
N GLN A 63 -26.54 -2.89 21.50
CA GLN A 63 -25.52 -2.58 22.51
C GLN A 63 -24.47 -1.55 22.04
N GLU A 64 -24.76 -0.76 21.00
CA GLU A 64 -23.81 0.21 20.46
C GLU A 64 -23.63 1.45 21.33
N SER A 65 -22.37 1.89 21.48
CA SER A 65 -22.03 3.19 22.05
C SER A 65 -22.52 4.33 21.16
N ASP A 66 -22.67 5.53 21.72
CA ASP A 66 -23.13 6.68 20.94
C ASP A 66 -22.14 7.10 19.83
N GLU A 67 -20.84 6.91 20.06
CA GLU A 67 -19.81 7.08 19.03
C GLU A 67 -19.98 6.09 17.88
N GLU A 68 -20.34 4.83 18.19
CA GLU A 68 -20.57 3.80 17.19
C GLU A 68 -21.83 4.08 16.36
N LYS A 69 -22.90 4.56 17.01
CA LYS A 69 -24.11 5.03 16.31
C LYS A 69 -23.81 6.20 15.38
N GLN A 70 -22.99 7.16 15.81
CA GLN A 70 -22.59 8.27 14.97
C GLN A 70 -21.75 7.81 13.78
N PHE A 71 -20.80 6.90 14.01
CA PHE A 71 -19.99 6.33 12.95
C PHE A 71 -20.82 5.51 11.95
N ARG A 72 -21.82 4.76 12.44
CA ARG A 72 -22.79 4.03 11.62
C ARG A 72 -23.56 4.94 10.66
N ARG A 73 -24.00 6.11 11.12
CA ARG A 73 -24.64 7.11 10.23
C ARG A 73 -23.70 7.61 9.15
N VAL A 74 -22.43 7.84 9.47
CA VAL A 74 -21.43 8.25 8.47
C VAL A 74 -21.22 7.13 7.44
N PHE A 75 -21.14 5.88 7.89
CA PHE A 75 -21.02 4.72 7.00
C PHE A 75 -22.24 4.59 6.09
N GLU A 76 -23.46 4.64 6.63
CA GLU A 76 -24.71 4.52 5.86
C GLU A 76 -24.82 5.62 4.79
N GLN A 77 -24.43 6.85 5.12
CA GLN A 77 -24.40 7.96 4.15
C GLN A 77 -23.35 7.78 3.05
N LEU A 78 -22.26 7.08 3.35
CA LEU A 78 -21.15 6.86 2.42
C LEU A 78 -21.40 5.67 1.50
N ALA A 79 -21.91 4.58 2.07
CA ALA A 79 -22.13 3.30 1.39
C ALA A 79 -23.42 3.31 0.54
N GLY A 80 -24.42 4.13 0.91
CA GLY A 80 -25.67 4.18 0.16
C GLY A 80 -26.44 2.85 0.20
N ASP A 81 -27.06 2.48 -0.93
CA ASP A 81 -28.06 1.41 -0.98
C ASP A 81 -27.47 -0.01 -0.84
N ASP A 82 -26.22 -0.22 -1.26
CA ASP A 82 -25.58 -1.54 -1.22
C ASP A 82 -24.94 -1.86 0.14
N MET A 83 -24.89 -0.87 1.05
CA MET A 83 -24.34 -0.99 2.40
C MET A 83 -22.87 -1.47 2.43
N GLU A 84 -22.09 -1.15 1.40
CA GLU A 84 -20.64 -1.37 1.35
C GLU A 84 -19.91 -0.15 0.78
N VAL A 85 -18.67 0.11 1.22
CA VAL A 85 -17.88 1.25 0.74
C VAL A 85 -16.97 0.80 -0.39
N SER A 86 -17.21 1.31 -1.60
CA SER A 86 -16.38 1.09 -2.78
C SER A 86 -15.08 1.91 -2.74
N PRO A 87 -14.08 1.56 -3.59
CA PRO A 87 -12.87 2.36 -3.74
C PRO A 87 -13.14 3.84 -4.09
N LYS A 88 -14.20 4.10 -4.87
CA LYS A 88 -14.55 5.47 -5.28
C LYS A 88 -15.13 6.26 -4.11
N GLU A 89 -15.99 5.65 -3.30
CA GLU A 89 -16.55 6.28 -2.11
C GLU A 89 -15.45 6.55 -1.06
N LEU A 90 -14.55 5.58 -0.85
CA LEU A 90 -13.37 5.76 0.01
C LEU A 90 -12.52 6.96 -0.45
N MET A 91 -12.21 7.03 -1.74
CA MET A 91 -11.45 8.14 -2.32
C MET A 91 -12.12 9.50 -2.07
N ASN A 92 -13.44 9.57 -2.29
CA ASN A 92 -14.20 10.80 -2.11
C ASN A 92 -14.20 11.27 -0.65
N ILE A 93 -14.41 10.36 0.31
CA ILE A 93 -14.45 10.73 1.73
C ILE A 93 -13.07 11.13 2.25
N LEU A 94 -12.01 10.42 1.87
CA LEU A 94 -10.66 10.73 2.33
C LEU A 94 -10.22 12.10 1.80
N ASN A 95 -10.42 12.37 0.51
CA ASN A 95 -10.09 13.68 -0.08
C ASN A 95 -10.93 14.81 0.51
N LYS A 96 -12.20 14.56 0.84
CA LYS A 96 -13.06 15.53 1.54
C LYS A 96 -12.57 15.84 2.95
N VAL A 97 -11.99 14.86 3.65
CA VAL A 97 -11.39 15.08 4.98
C VAL A 97 -10.09 15.87 4.85
N ILE A 98 -9.19 15.49 3.95
CA ILE A 98 -7.91 16.20 3.79
C ILE A 98 -8.12 17.66 3.39
N ALA A 99 -9.10 17.96 2.52
CA ALA A 99 -9.44 19.34 2.14
C ALA A 99 -9.82 20.24 3.34
N LYS A 100 -10.21 19.66 4.48
CA LYS A 100 -10.49 20.40 5.73
C LYS A 100 -9.25 20.60 6.61
N HIS A 101 -8.18 19.83 6.39
CA HIS A 101 -6.94 19.86 7.15
C HIS A 101 -5.84 20.56 6.34
N GLY A 102 -5.83 21.89 6.35
CA GLY A 102 -4.85 22.70 5.60
C GLY A 102 -3.38 22.57 6.02
N GLY A 103 -3.05 21.71 7.00
CA GLY A 103 -1.68 21.41 7.43
C GLY A 103 -1.08 20.14 6.81
N LEU A 104 -1.83 19.42 5.98
CA LEU A 104 -1.35 18.20 5.32
C LEU A 104 -0.88 18.51 3.90
N ARG A 105 0.37 18.20 3.55
CA ARG A 105 0.77 18.11 2.14
C ARG A 105 0.33 16.75 1.58
N THR A 106 -0.27 16.80 0.41
CA THR A 106 -0.77 15.64 -0.34
C THR A 106 -1.11 16.09 -1.77
N ASP A 107 -1.04 15.18 -2.73
CA ASP A 107 -1.65 15.36 -4.06
C ASP A 107 -3.10 14.82 -4.12
N GLY A 108 -3.55 14.18 -3.04
CA GLY A 108 -4.86 13.59 -2.86
C GLY A 108 -4.86 12.08 -3.13
N PHE A 109 -5.70 11.35 -2.39
CA PHE A 109 -5.84 9.91 -2.62
C PHE A 109 -6.36 9.64 -4.04
N SER A 110 -5.54 8.92 -4.81
CA SER A 110 -5.90 8.42 -6.13
C SER A 110 -6.88 7.24 -6.03
N ILE A 111 -7.61 6.98 -7.13
CA ILE A 111 -8.49 5.81 -7.20
C ILE A 111 -7.71 4.50 -7.04
N GLU A 112 -6.46 4.47 -7.51
CA GLU A 112 -5.63 3.27 -7.45
C GLU A 112 -5.13 3.00 -6.03
N SER A 113 -4.73 4.06 -5.31
CA SER A 113 -4.42 3.98 -3.88
C SER A 113 -5.62 3.43 -3.10
N CYS A 114 -6.84 3.94 -3.37
CA CYS A 114 -8.04 3.45 -2.71
C CYS A 114 -8.45 2.03 -3.12
N ARG A 115 -8.22 1.61 -4.37
CA ARG A 115 -8.41 0.20 -4.77
C ARG A 115 -7.49 -0.72 -4.00
N SER A 116 -6.21 -0.36 -3.90
CA SER A 116 -5.25 -1.13 -3.11
C SER A 116 -5.69 -1.20 -1.65
N MET A 117 -6.06 -0.07 -1.03
CA MET A 117 -6.54 -0.07 0.36
C MET A 117 -7.77 -0.93 0.58
N VAL A 118 -8.73 -0.93 -0.35
CA VAL A 118 -9.91 -1.78 -0.27
C VAL A 118 -9.50 -3.24 -0.37
N ALA A 119 -8.69 -3.61 -1.36
CA ALA A 119 -8.27 -4.99 -1.58
C ALA A 119 -7.57 -5.60 -0.34
N VAL A 120 -6.69 -4.85 0.33
CA VAL A 120 -5.98 -5.35 1.52
C VAL A 120 -6.85 -5.43 2.80
N MET A 121 -8.03 -4.81 2.76
CA MET A 121 -8.97 -4.73 3.89
C MET A 121 -10.23 -5.56 3.70
N ASP A 122 -10.55 -5.93 2.46
CA ASP A 122 -11.67 -6.76 2.02
C ASP A 122 -11.44 -8.23 2.40
N SER A 123 -11.79 -8.57 3.64
CA SER A 123 -11.56 -9.88 4.22
C SER A 123 -12.55 -10.94 3.74
N ASP A 124 -13.71 -10.51 3.25
CA ASP A 124 -14.77 -11.38 2.73
C ASP A 124 -14.84 -11.44 1.21
N SER A 125 -13.91 -10.77 0.51
CA SER A 125 -13.77 -10.80 -0.95
C SER A 125 -15.01 -10.30 -1.70
N THR A 126 -15.70 -9.32 -1.12
CA THR A 126 -16.85 -8.63 -1.76
C THR A 126 -16.41 -7.62 -2.81
N GLY A 127 -15.15 -7.21 -2.78
CA GLY A 127 -14.58 -6.13 -3.60
C GLY A 127 -14.86 -4.73 -3.04
N LYS A 128 -15.49 -4.65 -1.85
CA LYS A 128 -15.87 -3.41 -1.15
C LYS A 128 -15.66 -3.60 0.36
N LEU A 129 -15.87 -2.56 1.14
CA LEU A 129 -15.72 -2.62 2.60
C LEU A 129 -17.08 -2.61 3.29
N GLY A 130 -17.38 -3.69 4.01
CA GLY A 130 -18.49 -3.70 4.95
C GLY A 130 -18.24 -2.78 6.15
N PHE A 131 -19.25 -2.62 7.01
CA PHE A 131 -19.18 -1.70 8.16
C PHE A 131 -17.95 -1.93 9.06
N HIS A 132 -17.64 -3.19 9.38
CA HIS A 132 -16.53 -3.50 10.29
C HIS A 132 -15.15 -3.27 9.66
N GLU A 133 -14.99 -3.60 8.38
CA GLU A 133 -13.75 -3.38 7.63
C GLU A 133 -13.50 -1.87 7.44
N PHE A 134 -14.55 -1.13 7.07
CA PHE A 134 -14.46 0.33 6.97
C PHE A 134 -14.17 0.97 8.33
N LYS A 135 -14.83 0.53 9.42
CA LYS A 135 -14.57 1.02 10.78
C LYS A 135 -13.12 0.80 11.19
N TYR A 136 -12.59 -0.39 10.88
CA TYR A 136 -11.21 -0.75 11.17
C TYR A 136 -10.22 0.15 10.41
N LEU A 137 -10.38 0.23 9.09
CA LEU A 137 -9.56 1.09 8.23
C LEU A 137 -9.61 2.55 8.70
N TRP A 138 -10.80 3.09 8.95
CA TRP A 138 -11.01 4.47 9.37
C TRP A 138 -10.33 4.80 10.70
N ASN A 139 -10.43 3.91 11.68
CA ASN A 139 -9.79 4.12 12.98
C ASN A 139 -8.27 4.11 12.88
N ASN A 140 -7.71 3.23 12.03
CA ASN A 140 -6.28 3.24 11.75
C ASN A 140 -5.83 4.52 11.05
N ILE A 141 -6.57 4.98 10.03
CA ILE A 141 -6.28 6.25 9.34
C ILE A 141 -6.26 7.42 10.32
N LYS A 142 -7.25 7.54 11.22
CA LYS A 142 -7.27 8.58 12.27
C LYS A 142 -6.04 8.50 13.19
N ARG A 143 -5.67 7.29 13.61
CA ARG A 143 -4.49 7.05 14.48
C ARG A 143 -3.21 7.47 13.77
N TRP A 144 -3.03 7.04 12.53
CA TRP A 144 -1.85 7.34 11.73
C TRP A 144 -1.78 8.81 11.33
N GLN A 145 -2.92 9.47 11.10
CA GLN A 145 -2.97 10.92 10.93
C GLN A 145 -2.45 11.67 12.15
N ALA A 146 -2.83 11.25 13.37
CA ALA A 146 -2.31 11.85 14.59
C ALA A 146 -0.79 11.63 14.76
N ILE A 147 -0.28 10.48 14.31
CA ILE A 147 1.16 10.18 14.32
C ILE A 147 1.89 11.07 13.31
N TYR A 148 1.39 11.17 12.07
CA TYR A 148 1.93 12.02 11.03
C TYR A 148 2.10 13.46 11.52
N LEU A 149 1.02 14.04 12.06
CA LEU A 149 1.02 15.42 12.56
C LEU A 149 1.93 15.64 13.79
N SER A 150 2.21 14.60 14.57
CA SER A 150 3.07 14.72 15.75
C SER A 150 4.55 14.42 15.46
N HIS A 151 4.85 13.80 14.33
CA HIS A 151 6.22 13.43 13.92
C HIS A 151 6.75 14.24 12.73
N ASP A 152 5.93 15.06 12.09
CA ASP A 152 6.36 16.19 11.25
C ASP A 152 6.88 17.32 12.17
N THR A 153 8.12 17.16 12.61
CA THR A 153 8.74 18.00 13.65
C THR A 153 9.16 19.36 13.10
N ASP A 154 9.55 19.40 11.83
CA ASP A 154 9.92 20.63 11.13
C ASP A 154 8.71 21.38 10.56
N ARG A 155 7.51 20.78 10.62
CA ARG A 155 6.24 21.33 10.09
C ARG A 155 6.30 21.58 8.59
N SER A 156 7.07 20.77 7.88
CA SER A 156 7.14 20.79 6.42
C SER A 156 5.79 20.42 5.79
N GLY A 157 4.95 19.69 6.53
CA GLY A 157 3.72 19.04 6.05
C GLY A 157 3.98 17.65 5.47
N THR A 158 5.22 17.14 5.58
CA THR A 158 5.72 15.85 5.07
C THR A 158 6.49 15.11 6.16
N ILE A 159 6.68 13.80 6.00
CA ILE A 159 7.60 13.01 6.83
C ILE A 159 8.90 12.79 6.06
N SER A 160 9.98 13.38 6.55
CA SER A 160 11.32 13.18 5.99
C SER A 160 11.90 11.81 6.36
N GLY A 161 12.94 11.37 5.64
CA GLY A 161 13.68 10.15 5.97
C GLY A 161 14.26 10.12 7.41
N GLY A 162 14.50 11.28 8.03
CA GLY A 162 14.92 11.38 9.44
C GLY A 162 13.79 11.18 10.45
N GLU A 163 12.56 11.51 10.07
CA GLU A 163 11.36 11.41 10.92
C GLU A 163 10.67 10.05 10.78
N LEU A 164 10.79 9.42 9.61
CA LEU A 164 10.15 8.17 9.23
C LEU A 164 10.32 7.03 10.26
N PRO A 165 11.52 6.74 10.80
CA PRO A 165 11.69 5.62 11.72
C PRO A 165 10.91 5.79 13.02
N ASN A 166 10.87 7.01 13.57
CA ASN A 166 10.14 7.29 14.80
C ASN A 166 8.63 7.25 14.56
N ALA A 167 8.15 7.79 13.43
CA ALA A 167 6.75 7.73 13.04
C ALA A 167 6.26 6.28 12.87
N PHE A 168 7.03 5.43 12.19
CA PHE A 168 6.68 4.02 11.97
C PHE A 168 6.73 3.20 13.26
N LYS A 169 7.71 3.46 14.14
CA LYS A 169 7.75 2.87 15.48
C LYS A 169 6.52 3.26 16.31
N ALA A 170 6.13 4.53 16.31
CA ALA A 170 4.90 4.99 16.96
C ALA A 170 3.63 4.38 16.35
N ALA A 171 3.66 4.06 15.06
CA ALA A 171 2.59 3.35 14.37
C ALA A 171 2.51 1.85 14.73
N GLY A 172 3.52 1.30 15.40
CA GLY A 172 3.58 -0.11 15.82
C GLY A 172 4.45 -0.99 14.92
N PHE A 173 5.27 -0.40 14.05
CA PHE A 173 6.08 -1.11 13.05
C PHE A 173 7.57 -0.75 13.18
N PRO A 174 8.31 -1.31 14.15
CA PRO A 174 9.76 -1.17 14.22
C PRO A 174 10.42 -1.97 13.08
N LEU A 175 10.85 -1.29 12.02
CA LEU A 175 11.54 -1.92 10.88
C LEU A 175 13.06 -1.78 10.99
N ASN A 176 13.79 -2.56 10.20
CA ASN A 176 15.24 -2.39 10.04
C ASN A 176 15.57 -1.37 8.93
N ASP A 177 16.82 -0.91 8.89
CA ASP A 177 17.28 0.13 7.95
C ASP A 177 17.05 -0.25 6.49
N GLN A 178 17.21 -1.53 6.14
CA GLN A 178 17.01 -1.99 4.77
C GLN A 178 15.54 -1.83 4.33
N LEU A 179 14.58 -2.14 5.21
CA LEU A 179 13.16 -1.95 4.93
C LEU A 179 12.79 -0.47 4.86
N TYR A 180 13.35 0.38 5.74
CA TYR A 180 13.15 1.82 5.63
C TYR A 180 13.62 2.38 4.28
N GLN A 181 14.79 1.93 3.79
CA GLN A 181 15.28 2.34 2.46
C GLN A 181 14.35 1.90 1.32
N LEU A 182 13.71 0.73 1.41
CA LEU A 182 12.76 0.28 0.40
C LEU A 182 11.45 1.08 0.45
N ILE A 183 10.98 1.40 1.65
CA ILE A 183 9.80 2.24 1.85
C ILE A 183 10.05 3.65 1.29
N ASP A 184 11.17 4.26 1.65
CA ASP A 184 11.55 5.60 1.20
C ASP A 184 11.61 5.67 -0.34
N ARG A 185 12.27 4.71 -1.00
CA ARG A 185 12.32 4.64 -2.47
C ARG A 185 10.96 4.46 -3.15
N ARG A 186 9.99 3.85 -2.47
CA ARG A 186 8.68 3.52 -3.05
C ARG A 186 7.64 4.61 -2.80
N TYR A 187 7.73 5.31 -1.67
CA TYR A 187 6.65 6.17 -1.16
C TYR A 187 7.08 7.62 -0.92
N SER A 188 8.38 7.93 -0.95
CA SER A 188 8.87 9.30 -0.82
C SER A 188 9.17 9.93 -2.18
N ASP A 189 9.21 11.27 -2.21
CA ASP A 189 9.65 12.04 -3.37
C ASP A 189 11.18 11.96 -3.59
N GLU A 190 11.68 12.64 -4.63
CA GLU A 190 13.12 12.67 -4.95
C GLU A 190 13.99 13.29 -3.83
N ASN A 191 13.38 14.00 -2.88
CA ASN A 191 14.05 14.61 -1.75
C ASN A 191 13.97 13.75 -0.47
N GLY A 192 13.35 12.57 -0.54
CA GLY A 192 13.15 11.70 0.62
C GLY A 192 12.05 12.19 1.57
N ASN A 193 11.06 12.93 1.05
CA ASN A 193 9.89 13.39 1.81
C ASN A 193 8.66 12.59 1.39
N MET A 194 7.98 12.02 2.37
CA MET A 194 6.73 11.28 2.20
C MET A 194 5.55 12.16 2.56
N ASP A 195 4.63 12.35 1.62
CA ASP A 195 3.39 13.09 1.85
C ASP A 195 2.30 12.22 2.50
N PHE A 196 1.17 12.85 2.82
CA PHE A 196 0.18 12.22 3.69
C PHE A 196 -0.50 10.99 3.09
N ASP A 197 -0.86 11.02 1.81
CA ASP A 197 -1.54 9.90 1.17
C ASP A 197 -0.58 8.72 0.93
N ASN A 198 0.69 8.96 0.59
CA ASN A 198 1.70 7.90 0.54
C ASN A 198 1.99 7.30 1.92
N PHE A 199 2.04 8.12 2.97
CA PHE A 199 2.22 7.64 4.34
C PHE A 199 1.08 6.72 4.79
N ILE A 200 -0.17 7.12 4.54
CA ILE A 200 -1.35 6.29 4.86
C ILE A 200 -1.38 5.03 3.98
N GLY A 201 -1.13 5.15 2.68
CA GLY A 201 -1.06 4.01 1.76
C GLY A 201 -0.04 2.97 2.18
N CYS A 202 1.16 3.42 2.57
CA CYS A 202 2.22 2.55 3.07
C CYS A 202 1.81 1.83 4.35
N LEU A 203 1.27 2.53 5.35
CA LEU A 203 0.88 1.93 6.63
C LEU A 203 -0.31 0.97 6.50
N VAL A 204 -1.29 1.27 5.63
CA VAL A 204 -2.39 0.35 5.31
C VAL A 204 -1.85 -0.97 4.76
N ARG A 205 -0.93 -0.90 3.79
CA ARG A 205 -0.32 -2.10 3.18
C ARG A 205 0.55 -2.86 4.18
N LEU A 206 1.37 -2.15 4.96
CA LEU A 206 2.25 -2.75 5.95
C LEU A 206 1.45 -3.49 7.04
N ASP A 207 0.41 -2.85 7.59
CA ASP A 207 -0.48 -3.47 8.58
C ASP A 207 -1.14 -4.75 8.04
N ALA A 208 -1.65 -4.71 6.81
CA ALA A 208 -2.25 -5.87 6.17
C ALA A 208 -1.27 -7.04 5.99
N MET A 209 -0.06 -6.75 5.50
CA MET A 209 1.00 -7.77 5.35
C MET A 209 1.38 -8.40 6.69
N CYS A 210 1.55 -7.58 7.74
CA CYS A 210 1.86 -8.08 9.07
C CYS A 210 0.72 -8.95 9.64
N ARG A 211 -0.54 -8.57 9.45
CA ARG A 211 -1.70 -9.38 9.89
C ARG A 211 -1.80 -10.70 9.14
N ALA A 212 -1.60 -10.68 7.83
CA ALA A 212 -1.60 -11.88 7.01
C ALA A 212 -0.50 -12.85 7.47
N PHE A 213 0.72 -12.35 7.63
CA PHE A 213 1.85 -13.14 8.13
C PHE A 213 1.54 -13.76 9.49
N LYS A 214 1.08 -12.98 10.48
CA LYS A 214 0.73 -13.50 11.82
C LYS A 214 -0.39 -14.52 11.83
N THR A 215 -1.31 -14.44 10.87
CA THR A 215 -2.41 -15.41 10.74
C THR A 215 -1.90 -16.75 10.22
N LEU A 216 -0.86 -16.73 9.39
CA LEU A 216 -0.25 -17.90 8.77
C LEU A 216 0.84 -18.53 9.68
N ASP A 217 1.61 -17.71 10.40
CA ASP A 217 2.66 -18.12 11.35
C ASP A 217 2.07 -18.53 12.72
N LYS A 218 1.34 -19.65 12.75
CA LYS A 218 0.59 -20.12 13.93
C LYS A 218 1.49 -20.54 15.09
N ASP A 219 2.73 -20.94 14.82
CA ASP A 219 3.70 -21.37 15.82
C ASP A 219 4.67 -20.25 16.24
N ASN A 220 4.53 -19.04 15.68
CA ASN A 220 5.42 -17.91 15.89
C ASN A 220 6.88 -18.27 15.59
N SER A 221 7.10 -19.08 14.56
CA SER A 221 8.43 -19.47 14.10
C SER A 221 9.17 -18.32 13.42
N GLY A 222 8.44 -17.29 12.98
CA GLY A 222 8.98 -16.22 12.14
C GLY A 222 9.15 -16.65 10.69
N SER A 223 8.51 -17.74 10.26
CA SER A 223 8.53 -18.23 8.88
C SER A 223 7.18 -18.83 8.50
N ILE A 224 6.84 -18.78 7.21
CA ILE A 224 5.62 -19.37 6.67
C ILE A 224 5.96 -20.19 5.42
N ASP A 225 5.34 -21.36 5.30
CA ASP A 225 5.41 -22.18 4.09
C ASP A 225 4.15 -21.95 3.26
N LEU A 226 4.33 -21.56 2.00
CA LEU A 226 3.23 -21.27 1.08
C LEU A 226 3.41 -22.05 -0.22
N ASP A 227 2.33 -22.60 -0.75
CA ASP A 227 2.30 -23.06 -2.14
C ASP A 227 2.17 -21.87 -3.13
N ILE A 228 2.29 -22.14 -4.43
CA ILE A 228 2.22 -21.10 -5.46
C ILE A 228 0.85 -20.40 -5.50
N LYS A 229 -0.23 -21.10 -5.19
CA LYS A 229 -1.58 -20.53 -5.21
C LYS A 229 -1.76 -19.59 -4.03
N GLU A 230 -1.34 -20.00 -2.84
CA GLU A 230 -1.36 -19.20 -1.62
C GLU A 230 -0.49 -17.96 -1.77
N TRP A 231 0.72 -18.12 -2.32
CA TRP A 231 1.61 -16.99 -2.62
C TRP A 231 0.99 -15.97 -3.58
N LEU A 232 0.39 -16.44 -4.68
CA LEU A 232 -0.26 -15.54 -5.64
C LEU A 232 -1.47 -14.83 -5.03
N GLN A 233 -2.27 -15.53 -4.21
CA GLN A 233 -3.40 -14.92 -3.51
C GLN A 233 -2.93 -13.81 -2.56
N LEU A 234 -1.84 -14.06 -1.81
CA LEU A 234 -1.27 -13.11 -0.84
C LEU A 234 -0.55 -11.92 -1.48
N THR A 235 -0.12 -12.01 -2.75
CA THR A 235 0.68 -10.94 -3.37
C THR A 235 -0.05 -10.14 -4.44
N MET A 236 -1.07 -10.72 -5.07
CA MET A 236 -1.82 -10.09 -6.16
C MET A 236 -3.10 -9.40 -5.70
N TYR A 237 -3.72 -9.88 -4.62
CA TYR A 237 -5.00 -9.37 -4.12
C TYR A 237 -4.89 -8.73 -2.74
N SER A 238 -3.72 -8.83 -2.09
CA SER A 238 -3.47 -8.29 -0.75
C SER A 238 -2.59 -7.05 -0.73
#